data_AF-A0AAC9FIW9-F1
#
_entry.id   AF-A0AAC9FIW9-F1
#
_cell.length_a   1.000
_cell.length_b   1.000
_cell.length_c   1.000
_cell.angle_alpha   90.00
_cell.angle_beta   90.00
_cell.angle_gamma   90.00
#
_symmetry.space_group_name_H-M   'P 1'
#
loop_
_entity.id
_entity.type
_entity.pdbx_description
1 polymer ?
#
loop_
_entity_poly.entity_id
_entity_poly.type
_entity_poly.pdbx_seq_one_letter_code
_entity_poly.pdbx_strand_id
1 'polypeptide(L)'
;MTTKFPKNFLWGGATAANQIEGAWDVDGKGVSVQDLLTGGTLEKPRHFTAKVESGAYYPSHTASDFYHHYKEDIKLLADMGFKVYRLTGHGFFQMVMTRNPTTRGLIFIIRFFKNATNMGLNP
;
A
#
# COMPACT_ATOMS: atom_id res chain seq x y z
N MET A 1 25.88 4.88 -31.87
CA MET A 1 24.41 5.08 -31.88
C MET A 1 23.96 5.32 -30.45
N THR A 2 23.16 6.35 -30.18
CA THR A 2 22.56 6.55 -28.86
C THR A 2 21.27 5.73 -28.77
N THR A 3 21.30 4.68 -27.96
CA THR A 3 20.09 3.95 -27.58
C THR A 3 19.24 4.89 -26.71
N LYS A 4 17.99 5.13 -27.12
CA LYS A 4 17.02 5.93 -26.36
C LYS A 4 15.88 5.03 -25.91
N PHE A 5 15.28 5.35 -24.77
CA PHE A 5 14.05 4.67 -24.34
C PHE A 5 12.93 4.88 -25.36
N PRO A 6 12.00 3.91 -25.49
CA PRO A 6 10.77 4.09 -26.27
C PRO A 6 10.00 5.34 -25.82
N LYS A 7 9.34 6.03 -26.76
CA LYS A 7 8.54 7.24 -26.45
C LYS A 7 7.44 7.00 -25.43
N ASN A 8 6.93 5.77 -25.36
CA ASN A 8 5.87 5.30 -24.48
C ASN A 8 6.40 4.50 -23.28
N PHE A 9 7.68 4.66 -22.91
CA PHE A 9 8.22 4.01 -21.73
C PHE A 9 7.46 4.44 -20.47
N LEU A 10 7.00 3.46 -19.68
CA LEU A 10 6.19 3.67 -18.50
C LEU A 10 7.06 3.97 -17.28
N TRP A 11 7.51 5.22 -17.17
CA TRP A 11 8.15 5.71 -15.95
C TRP A 11 7.15 5.69 -14.80
N GLY A 12 7.59 5.29 -13.62
CA GLY A 12 6.68 5.09 -12.51
C GLY A 12 7.36 4.68 -11.24
N GLY A 13 6.55 4.24 -10.28
CA GLY A 13 7.00 3.73 -8.99
C GLY A 13 6.24 2.47 -8.59
N ALA A 14 6.80 1.75 -7.62
CA ALA A 14 6.20 0.55 -7.07
C ALA A 14 6.28 0.55 -5.55
N THR A 15 5.21 0.13 -4.91
CA THR A 15 5.10 0.00 -3.46
C THR A 15 4.36 -1.29 -3.08
N ALA A 16 4.40 -1.63 -1.79
CA ALA A 16 3.62 -2.73 -1.24
C ALA A 16 2.72 -2.25 -0.10
N ALA A 17 1.48 -2.71 -0.13
CA ALA A 17 0.38 -2.46 0.80
C ALA A 17 0.83 -2.36 2.26
N ASN A 18 1.39 -3.44 2.78
CA ASN A 18 1.81 -3.56 4.18
C ASN A 18 2.94 -2.61 4.58
N GLN A 19 3.62 -1.99 3.61
CA GLN A 19 4.72 -1.06 3.86
C GLN A 19 4.28 0.40 3.82
N ILE A 20 3.12 0.71 3.23
CA ILE A 20 2.69 2.11 3.04
C ILE A 20 1.28 2.38 3.58
N GLU A 21 0.35 1.42 3.53
CA GLU A 21 -1.08 1.64 3.83
C GLU A 21 -1.31 2.07 5.27
N GLY A 22 -0.80 1.31 6.23
CA GLY A 22 -1.18 1.46 7.63
C GLY A 22 -2.60 0.94 7.87
N ALA A 23 -3.32 1.59 8.78
CA ALA A 23 -4.73 1.31 9.08
C ALA A 23 -5.04 -0.20 9.25
N TRP A 24 -4.15 -0.90 9.96
CA TRP A 24 -4.10 -2.36 9.95
C TRP A 24 -5.35 -3.09 10.45
N ASP A 25 -6.17 -2.43 11.26
CA ASP A 25 -7.40 -2.94 11.89
C ASP A 25 -8.65 -2.10 11.53
N VAL A 26 -8.54 -1.19 10.57
CA VAL A 26 -9.64 -0.33 10.13
C VAL A 26 -10.51 -1.05 9.09
N ASP A 27 -11.80 -0.70 9.01
CA ASP A 27 -12.73 -1.09 7.94
C ASP A 27 -12.84 -2.61 7.66
N GLY A 28 -12.56 -3.41 8.71
CA GLY A 28 -12.64 -4.87 8.65
C GLY A 28 -11.44 -5.52 7.99
N LYS A 29 -10.28 -4.85 7.94
CA LYS A 29 -9.02 -5.49 7.57
C LYS A 29 -8.72 -6.62 8.56
N GLY A 30 -8.36 -7.79 8.04
CA GLY A 30 -7.89 -8.88 8.85
C GLY A 30 -6.45 -8.68 9.31
N VAL A 31 -6.05 -9.50 10.28
CA VAL A 31 -4.65 -9.64 10.65
C VAL A 31 -3.92 -10.32 9.49
N SER A 32 -2.80 -9.73 9.07
CA SER A 32 -1.87 -10.31 8.11
C SER A 32 -0.59 -10.79 8.79
N VAL A 33 0.22 -11.58 8.08
CA VAL A 33 1.55 -12.02 8.57
C VAL A 33 2.44 -10.83 8.94
N GLN A 34 2.28 -9.69 8.25
CA GLN A 34 3.07 -8.49 8.49
C GLN A 34 2.63 -7.76 9.76
N ASP A 35 1.38 -7.91 10.20
CA ASP A 35 0.86 -7.32 11.43
C ASP A 35 1.34 -8.07 12.68
N LEU A 36 1.99 -9.22 12.48
CA LEU A 36 2.60 -10.06 13.52
C LEU A 36 4.13 -9.96 13.53
N LEU A 37 4.72 -9.09 12.70
CA LEU A 37 6.17 -8.95 12.56
C LEU A 37 6.63 -7.63 13.17
N THR A 38 7.31 -7.72 14.32
CA THR A 38 7.78 -6.55 15.07
C THR A 38 8.78 -5.70 14.29
N GLY A 39 8.99 -4.47 14.76
CA GLY A 39 10.05 -3.60 14.32
C GLY A 39 11.43 -4.15 14.68
N GLY A 40 12.41 -3.80 13.85
CA GLY A 40 13.81 -4.17 14.04
C GLY A 40 14.72 -3.00 13.71
N THR A 41 16.01 -3.20 13.93
CA THR A 41 17.10 -2.26 13.65
C THR A 41 18.25 -3.04 13.02
N LEU A 42 19.39 -2.39 12.78
CA LEU A 42 20.59 -3.07 12.32
C LEU A 42 21.07 -4.13 13.34
N GLU A 43 20.95 -3.84 14.64
CA GLU A 43 21.45 -4.69 15.73
C GLU A 43 20.38 -5.63 16.30
N LYS A 44 19.08 -5.30 16.13
CA LYS A 44 17.96 -6.07 16.67
C LYS A 44 17.07 -6.59 15.54
N PRO A 45 17.00 -7.91 15.31
CA PRO A 45 16.18 -8.45 14.24
C PRO A 45 14.68 -8.25 14.52
N ARG A 46 13.88 -8.35 13.47
CA ARG A 46 12.42 -8.42 13.58
C ARG A 46 12.02 -9.80 14.11
N HIS A 47 10.93 -9.87 14.87
CA HIS A 47 10.42 -11.11 15.44
C HIS A 47 8.96 -11.33 15.06
N PHE A 48 8.61 -12.57 14.74
CA PHE A 48 7.22 -12.98 14.58
C PHE A 48 6.60 -13.27 15.95
N THR A 49 5.45 -12.68 16.22
CA THR A 49 4.63 -12.98 17.39
C THR A 49 3.45 -13.87 16.99
N ALA A 50 2.98 -14.74 17.88
CA ALA A 50 1.84 -15.62 17.59
C ALA A 50 0.50 -14.85 17.50
N LYS A 51 0.44 -13.68 18.14
CA LYS A 51 -0.68 -12.73 18.14
C LYS A 51 -0.12 -11.31 18.25
N VAL A 52 -0.96 -10.31 18.03
CA VAL A 52 -0.57 -8.92 18.32
C VAL A 52 -0.42 -8.76 19.84
N GLU A 53 0.76 -8.32 20.27
CA GLU A 53 1.12 -8.15 21.68
C GLU A 53 1.03 -6.68 22.08
N SER A 54 0.39 -6.42 23.22
CA SER A 54 0.30 -5.06 23.76
C SER A 54 1.67 -4.56 24.18
N GLY A 55 2.06 -3.37 23.71
CA GLY A 55 3.36 -2.76 23.99
C GLY A 55 4.49 -3.13 23.02
N ALA A 56 4.27 -4.09 22.11
CA ALA A 56 5.19 -4.35 21.02
C ALA A 56 5.00 -3.35 19.87
N TYR A 57 6.08 -3.00 19.19
CA TYR A 57 6.04 -2.10 18.03
C TYR A 57 5.96 -2.89 16.73
N TYR A 58 4.89 -2.66 15.95
CA TYR A 58 4.66 -3.26 14.64
C TYR A 58 4.61 -2.16 13.56
N PRO A 59 5.69 -1.95 12.79
CA PRO A 59 5.77 -0.85 11.83
C PRO A 59 4.67 -0.85 10.76
N SER A 60 4.18 -2.02 10.38
CA SER A 60 3.09 -2.21 9.41
C SER A 60 1.74 -1.65 9.89
N HIS A 61 1.55 -1.47 11.20
CA HIS A 61 0.28 -1.00 11.77
C HIS A 61 -0.06 0.43 11.33
N THR A 62 0.95 1.29 11.27
CA THR A 62 0.83 2.68 10.82
C THR A 62 1.46 2.90 9.44
N ALA A 63 2.59 2.25 9.15
CA ALA A 63 3.34 2.44 7.91
C ALA A 63 3.59 3.94 7.61
N SER A 64 3.35 4.37 6.37
CA SER A 64 3.37 5.79 5.97
C SER A 64 1.98 6.44 5.97
N ASP A 65 0.97 5.74 6.49
CA ASP A 65 -0.43 6.17 6.53
C ASP A 65 -1.07 6.52 5.16
N PHE A 66 -0.64 5.81 4.11
CA PHE A 66 -1.16 5.97 2.75
C PHE A 66 -2.68 5.74 2.68
N TYR A 67 -3.25 4.91 3.57
CA TYR A 67 -4.69 4.68 3.62
C TYR A 67 -5.48 5.99 3.78
N HIS A 68 -4.98 6.94 4.56
CA HIS A 68 -5.63 8.25 4.74
C HIS A 68 -5.14 9.31 3.75
N HIS A 69 -3.90 9.18 3.24
CA HIS A 69 -3.22 10.20 2.42
C HIS A 69 -3.09 9.86 0.92
N TYR A 70 -3.69 8.76 0.44
CA TYR A 70 -3.47 8.30 -0.94
C TYR A 70 -3.80 9.35 -2.01
N LYS A 71 -4.72 10.29 -1.76
CA LYS A 71 -5.10 11.31 -2.74
C LYS A 71 -3.99 12.33 -2.93
N GLU A 72 -3.41 12.78 -1.83
CA GLU A 72 -2.27 13.70 -1.80
C GLU A 72 -1.04 13.01 -2.39
N ASP A 73 -0.80 11.75 -2.02
CA ASP A 73 0.33 10.97 -2.51
C ASP A 73 0.22 10.71 -4.02
N ILE A 74 -0.95 10.29 -4.52
CA ILE A 74 -1.20 10.11 -5.96
C ILE A 74 -1.01 11.41 -6.72
N LYS A 75 -1.43 12.54 -6.15
CA LYS A 75 -1.20 13.86 -6.75
C LYS A 75 0.30 14.13 -6.89
N LEU A 76 1.10 13.88 -5.86
CA LEU A 76 2.55 14.05 -5.90
C LEU A 76 3.19 13.17 -6.99
N LEU A 77 2.77 11.91 -7.10
CA LEU A 77 3.25 11.01 -8.16
C LEU A 77 2.91 11.53 -9.57
N ALA A 78 1.70 12.06 -9.75
CA ALA A 78 1.27 12.66 -11.00
C ALA A 78 2.05 13.95 -11.34
N ASP A 79 2.29 14.81 -10.34
CA ASP A 79 3.08 16.04 -10.49
C ASP A 79 4.54 15.73 -10.88
N MET A 80 5.09 14.60 -10.40
CA MET A 80 6.40 14.09 -10.82
C MET A 80 6.42 13.52 -12.25
N GLY A 81 5.26 13.42 -12.91
CA GLY A 81 5.13 12.94 -14.28
C GLY A 81 5.11 11.41 -14.43
N PHE A 82 4.78 10.68 -13.36
CA PHE A 82 4.64 9.22 -13.44
C PHE A 82 3.58 8.83 -14.47
N LYS A 83 3.81 7.72 -15.15
CA LYS A 83 2.91 7.10 -16.14
C LYS A 83 2.28 5.83 -15.60
N VAL A 84 2.97 5.14 -14.70
CA VAL A 84 2.47 3.93 -14.03
C VAL A 84 2.73 4.02 -12.53
N TYR A 85 1.82 3.49 -11.73
CA TYR A 85 2.05 3.29 -10.31
C TYR A 85 1.60 1.89 -9.91
N ARG A 86 2.56 1.05 -9.50
CA ARG A 86 2.30 -0.33 -9.13
C ARG A 86 2.13 -0.46 -7.63
N LEU A 87 0.97 -0.92 -7.19
CA LEU A 87 0.71 -1.28 -5.80
C LEU A 87 0.54 -2.79 -5.66
N THR A 88 1.28 -3.42 -4.76
CA THR A 88 1.24 -4.88 -4.53
C THR A 88 0.81 -5.21 -3.11
N GLY A 89 0.14 -6.35 -2.88
CA GLY A 89 0.02 -6.91 -1.54
C GLY A 89 -1.40 -7.00 -0.96
N HIS A 90 -1.47 -7.64 0.21
CA HIS A 90 -2.67 -8.22 0.82
C HIS A 90 -3.54 -7.26 1.66
N GLY A 91 -3.14 -6.01 1.91
CA GLY A 91 -3.87 -5.10 2.82
C GLY A 91 -5.26 -4.73 2.29
N PHE A 92 -5.33 -4.01 1.16
CA PHE A 92 -6.57 -3.80 0.41
C PHE A 92 -7.21 -5.11 -0.10
N PHE A 93 -6.38 -6.09 -0.47
CA PHE A 93 -6.81 -7.36 -1.03
C PHE A 93 -7.52 -8.26 0.00
N GLN A 94 -7.21 -8.21 1.29
CA GLN A 94 -7.97 -8.97 2.31
C GLN A 94 -9.40 -8.46 2.44
N MET A 95 -9.60 -7.14 2.37
CA MET A 95 -10.94 -6.57 2.43
C MET A 95 -11.78 -6.93 1.18
N VAL A 96 -11.17 -7.31 0.06
CA VAL A 96 -11.87 -7.46 -1.23
C VAL A 96 -11.83 -8.87 -1.82
N MET A 97 -10.87 -9.71 -1.45
CA MET A 97 -10.68 -11.08 -1.97
C MET A 97 -10.89 -12.18 -0.93
N THR A 98 -11.28 -11.82 0.30
CA THR A 98 -11.84 -12.81 1.25
C THR A 98 -13.20 -13.29 0.74
N ARG A 99 -13.66 -14.45 1.21
CA ARG A 99 -14.98 -15.00 0.84
C ARG A 99 -16.14 -14.02 1.06
N ASN A 100 -15.95 -13.03 1.94
CA ASN A 100 -16.89 -11.95 2.21
C ASN A 100 -16.17 -10.58 2.13
N PRO A 101 -16.08 -9.96 0.96
CA PRO A 101 -15.47 -8.65 0.84
C PRO A 101 -16.23 -7.61 1.68
N THR A 102 -15.51 -6.71 2.34
CA THR A 102 -16.13 -5.59 3.04
C THR A 102 -16.54 -4.52 2.02
N THR A 103 -17.77 -4.01 2.15
CA THR A 103 -18.26 -2.93 1.29
C THR A 103 -17.33 -1.72 1.32
N ARG A 104 -16.70 -1.45 2.47
CA ARG A 104 -15.77 -0.34 2.65
C ARG A 104 -14.45 -0.54 1.91
N GLY A 105 -13.87 -1.74 1.95
CA GLY A 105 -12.66 -2.06 1.18
C GLY A 105 -12.88 -1.95 -0.33
N LEU A 106 -14.03 -2.44 -0.82
CA LEU A 106 -14.42 -2.29 -2.22
C LEU A 106 -14.54 -0.81 -2.62
N ILE A 107 -15.23 -0.01 -1.81
CA ILE A 107 -15.36 1.44 -2.04
C ILE A 107 -14.00 2.12 -2.06
N PHE A 108 -13.10 1.74 -1.15
CA PHE A 108 -11.74 2.28 -1.11
C PHE A 108 -11.00 1.99 -2.42
N ILE A 109 -10.92 0.72 -2.84
CA ILE A 109 -10.21 0.32 -4.06
C ILE A 109 -10.76 1.06 -5.29
N ILE A 110 -12.08 1.15 -5.41
CA ILE A 110 -12.73 1.87 -6.51
C ILE A 110 -12.33 3.36 -6.48
N ARG A 111 -12.32 4.00 -5.31
CA ARG A 111 -11.95 5.42 -5.17
C ARG A 111 -10.46 5.65 -5.46
N PHE A 112 -9.59 4.75 -5.01
CA PHE A 112 -8.16 4.78 -5.25
C PHE A 112 -7.85 4.72 -6.75
N PHE A 113 -8.35 3.70 -7.46
CA PHE A 113 -8.11 3.54 -8.89
C PHE A 113 -8.71 4.69 -9.70
N LYS A 114 -9.93 5.14 -9.36
CA LYS A 114 -10.52 6.33 -10.00
C LYS A 114 -9.67 7.58 -9.80
N ASN A 115 -9.13 7.80 -8.59
CA ASN A 115 -8.28 8.95 -8.32
C ASN A 115 -6.97 8.89 -9.11
N ALA A 116 -6.31 7.72 -9.16
CA ALA A 116 -5.10 7.51 -9.96
C ALA A 116 -5.34 7.78 -11.45
N THR A 117 -6.40 7.19 -12.03
CA THR A 117 -6.74 7.40 -13.44
C THR A 117 -7.10 8.85 -13.75
N ASN A 118 -7.83 9.53 -12.87
CA ASN A 118 -8.16 10.95 -13.04
C ASN A 118 -6.91 11.86 -13.04
N MET A 119 -5.84 11.44 -12.37
CA MET A 119 -4.56 12.14 -12.34
C MET A 119 -3.61 11.71 -13.48
N GLY A 120 -4.08 10.88 -14.41
CA GLY A 120 -3.30 10.43 -15.57
C GLY A 120 -2.30 9.31 -15.28
N LEU A 121 -2.39 8.67 -14.10
CA LEU A 121 -1.63 7.46 -13.79
C LEU A 121 -2.34 6.23 -14.35
N ASN A 122 -1.57 5.26 -14.85
CA ASN A 122 -2.03 3.90 -15.11
C ASN A 122 -1.73 3.03 -13.87
N PRO A 123 -2.74 2.71 -13.04
CA PRO A 123 -2.54 1.96 -11.81
C PRO A 123 -2.56 0.43 -12.00
#